data_AF-R6H3C9-F1
#
_entry.id   AF-R6H3C9-F1
#
_cell.length_a   1.000
_cell.length_b   1.000
_cell.length_c   1.000
_cell.angle_alpha   90.00
_cell.angle_beta   90.00
_cell.angle_gamma   90.00
#
_symmetry.space_group_name_H-M   'P 1'
#
loop_
_entity.id
_entity.type
_entity.pdbx_description
1 polymer ?
#
loop_
_entity_poly.entity_id
_entity_poly.type
_entity_poly.pdbx_seq_one_letter_code
_entity_poly.pdbx_strand_id
1 'polypeptide(L)'
;MDKWYLLRNAINNKNYEEAVSLLYDISKGIVSDKKLFYSSLMILANVGYITDVKIILAKTYTSKKDDDLKKIIFNSMDEYEKECSLTDEQLEITTGCIKMIREAFAYEEYELVYDLCEWGYYVSQLPIFLYYEGKCFYKCQNYAVAEELLLKYVELGSEKTSKAYLYLTRIYELKGNKNKYLKYKRKLEVAEMASFNSFYFYDLSDKNIDRQKYYLQLTNLNF
;
A
#
# COMPACT_ATOMS: atom_id res chain seq x y z
N MET A 1 -27.27 16.32 3.02
CA MET A 1 -25.87 16.38 2.57
C MET A 1 -25.39 14.95 2.40
N ASP A 2 -24.69 14.63 1.31
CA ASP A 2 -24.25 13.28 1.00
C ASP A 2 -23.27 12.75 2.08
N LYS A 3 -23.50 11.54 2.60
CA LYS A 3 -22.64 10.92 3.63
C LYS A 3 -21.20 10.77 3.15
N TRP A 4 -20.99 10.56 1.86
CA TRP A 4 -19.66 10.47 1.27
C TRP A 4 -18.91 11.80 1.27
N TYR A 5 -19.61 12.90 0.98
CA TYR A 5 -19.04 14.24 1.07
C TYR A 5 -18.63 14.59 2.51
N LEU A 6 -19.50 14.26 3.48
CA LEU A 6 -19.21 14.44 4.91
C LEU A 6 -17.99 13.62 5.34
N LEU A 7 -17.92 12.34 4.93
CA LEU A 7 -16.79 11.47 5.26
C LEU A 7 -15.47 12.03 4.73
N ARG A 8 -15.45 12.48 3.47
CA ARG A 8 -14.27 13.09 2.86
C ARG A 8 -13.79 14.31 3.64
N ASN A 9 -14.72 15.19 4.03
CA ASN A 9 -14.38 16.37 4.82
C ASN A 9 -13.86 15.99 6.21
N ALA A 10 -14.49 15.03 6.88
CA ALA A 10 -14.06 14.55 8.20
C ALA A 10 -12.62 13.99 8.13
N ILE A 11 -12.30 13.16 7.14
CA ILE A 11 -10.95 12.62 6.93
C ILE A 11 -9.94 13.74 6.62
N ASN A 12 -10.26 14.66 5.70
CA ASN A 12 -9.36 15.76 5.32
C ASN A 12 -9.07 16.69 6.50
N ASN A 13 -10.06 16.94 7.36
CA ASN A 13 -9.94 17.77 8.53
C ASN A 13 -9.41 17.01 9.76
N LYS A 14 -9.06 15.72 9.60
CA LYS A 14 -8.61 14.84 10.69
C LYS A 14 -9.62 14.70 11.83
N ASN A 15 -10.91 14.90 11.55
CA ASN A 15 -12.00 14.64 12.50
C ASN A 15 -12.34 13.14 12.49
N TYR A 16 -11.48 12.33 13.09
CA TYR A 16 -11.55 10.88 12.98
C TYR A 16 -12.73 10.25 13.72
N GLU A 17 -13.18 10.84 14.83
CA GLU A 17 -14.39 10.38 15.54
C GLU A 17 -15.64 10.50 14.66
N GLU A 18 -15.79 11.64 13.98
CA GLU A 18 -16.86 11.84 13.00
C GLU A 18 -16.73 10.86 11.82
N ALA A 19 -15.51 10.67 11.32
CA ALA A 19 -15.25 9.73 10.23
C ALA A 19 -15.64 8.29 10.60
N VAL A 20 -15.32 7.83 11.81
CA VAL A 20 -15.70 6.51 12.33
C VAL A 20 -17.22 6.37 12.38
N SER A 21 -17.93 7.35 12.92
CA SER A 21 -19.39 7.36 12.99
C SER A 21 -20.04 7.24 11.59
N LEU A 22 -19.54 8.04 10.63
CA LEU A 22 -20.00 8.01 9.24
C LEU A 22 -19.72 6.66 8.57
N LEU A 23 -18.52 6.11 8.73
CA LEU A 23 -18.14 4.80 8.18
C LEU A 23 -18.96 3.66 8.76
N TYR A 24 -19.25 3.70 10.06
CA TYR A 24 -20.11 2.72 10.72
C TYR A 24 -21.51 2.72 10.10
N ASP A 25 -22.07 3.90 9.85
CA ASP A 25 -23.36 4.04 9.19
C ASP A 25 -23.35 3.61 7.73
N ILE A 26 -22.30 3.96 6.99
CA ILE A 26 -22.11 3.54 5.58
C ILE A 26 -22.00 2.00 5.50
N SER A 27 -21.30 1.37 6.44
CA SER A 27 -21.03 -0.08 6.43
C SER A 27 -22.27 -0.96 6.56
N LYS A 28 -23.37 -0.40 7.09
CA LYS A 28 -24.67 -1.11 7.22
C LYS A 28 -25.39 -1.30 5.88
N GLY A 29 -25.01 -0.54 4.85
CA GLY A 29 -25.62 -0.56 3.52
C GLY A 29 -24.68 -1.06 2.43
N ILE A 30 -25.10 -0.87 1.17
CA ILE A 30 -24.24 -1.13 0.01
C ILE A 30 -23.20 0.00 -0.09
N VAL A 31 -21.92 -0.37 0.00
CA VAL A 31 -20.79 0.56 -0.18
C VAL A 31 -20.68 0.96 -1.66
N SER A 32 -21.23 2.11 -2.01
CA SER A 32 -21.24 2.64 -3.38
C SER A 32 -19.90 3.27 -3.79
N ASP A 33 -19.21 3.97 -2.88
CA ASP A 33 -17.86 4.50 -3.11
C ASP A 33 -16.84 3.66 -2.34
N LYS A 34 -16.44 2.54 -2.94
CA LYS A 34 -15.46 1.62 -2.33
C LYS A 34 -14.12 2.30 -2.06
N LYS A 35 -13.70 3.22 -2.92
CA LYS A 35 -12.37 3.82 -2.81
C LYS A 35 -12.30 4.76 -1.63
N LEU A 36 -13.25 5.70 -1.52
CA LEU A 36 -13.30 6.57 -0.34
C LEU A 36 -13.49 5.74 0.93
N PHE A 37 -14.32 4.69 0.91
CA PHE A 37 -14.52 3.82 2.06
C PHE A 37 -13.23 3.15 2.54
N TYR A 38 -12.56 2.37 1.67
CA TYR A 38 -11.38 1.59 2.08
C TYR A 38 -10.15 2.46 2.35
N SER A 39 -9.95 3.56 1.59
CA SER A 39 -8.87 4.50 1.90
C SER A 39 -9.09 5.23 3.23
N SER A 40 -10.34 5.54 3.60
CA SER A 40 -10.65 6.12 4.93
C SER A 40 -10.35 5.12 6.05
N LEU A 41 -10.71 3.85 5.88
CA LEU A 41 -10.38 2.79 6.84
C LEU A 41 -8.87 2.58 6.98
N MET A 42 -8.13 2.65 5.88
CA MET A 42 -6.66 2.61 5.88
C MET A 42 -6.06 3.77 6.69
N ILE A 43 -6.57 5.00 6.50
CA ILE A 43 -6.13 6.17 7.28
C ILE A 43 -6.39 5.95 8.77
N LEU A 44 -7.59 5.51 9.11
CA LEU A 44 -7.97 5.24 10.50
C LEU A 44 -7.10 4.15 11.14
N ALA A 45 -6.75 3.09 10.41
CA ALA A 45 -5.82 2.08 10.88
C ALA A 45 -4.43 2.67 11.18
N ASN A 46 -3.90 3.49 10.25
CA ASN A 46 -2.59 4.15 10.41
C ASN A 46 -2.54 5.21 11.52
N VAL A 47 -3.68 5.65 12.05
CA VAL A 47 -3.76 6.59 13.18
C VAL A 47 -4.29 5.95 14.47
N GLY A 48 -4.38 4.61 14.51
CA GLY A 48 -4.63 3.86 15.74
C GLY A 48 -6.10 3.51 16.05
N TYR A 49 -7.04 3.80 15.15
CA TYR A 49 -8.47 3.43 15.33
C TYR A 49 -8.73 1.94 14.99
N ILE A 50 -7.85 1.04 15.45
CA ILE A 50 -7.79 -0.37 15.06
C ILE A 50 -9.10 -1.10 15.42
N THR A 51 -9.58 -0.92 16.64
CA THR A 51 -10.80 -1.58 17.13
C THR A 51 -12.02 -1.17 16.30
N ASP A 52 -12.19 0.12 16.02
CA ASP A 52 -13.30 0.63 15.22
C ASP A 52 -13.26 0.10 13.78
N VAL A 53 -12.09 0.13 13.15
CA VAL A 53 -11.92 -0.39 11.79
C VAL A 53 -12.20 -1.90 11.75
N LYS A 54 -11.75 -2.69 12.74
CA LYS A 54 -12.09 -4.12 12.87
C LYS A 54 -13.61 -4.34 12.93
N ILE A 55 -14.31 -3.54 13.75
CA ILE A 55 -15.78 -3.60 13.88
C ILE A 55 -16.48 -3.24 12.56
N ILE A 56 -16.04 -2.17 11.89
CA ILE A 56 -16.62 -1.71 10.62
C ILE A 56 -16.43 -2.77 9.53
N LEU A 57 -15.22 -3.33 9.38
CA LEU A 57 -14.93 -4.36 8.39
C LEU A 57 -15.70 -5.67 8.61
N ALA A 58 -16.00 -6.02 9.86
CA ALA A 58 -16.83 -7.18 10.21
C ALA A 58 -18.31 -6.99 9.84
N LYS A 59 -18.81 -5.75 9.89
CA LYS A 59 -20.21 -5.40 9.57
C LYS A 59 -20.44 -5.10 8.10
N THR A 60 -19.38 -4.77 7.36
CA THR A 60 -19.47 -4.46 5.93
C THR A 60 -19.75 -5.71 5.11
N TYR A 61 -20.80 -5.70 4.30
CA TYR A 61 -21.02 -6.76 3.31
C TYR A 61 -19.91 -6.72 2.25
N THR A 62 -19.17 -7.82 2.11
CA THR A 62 -18.00 -7.88 1.23
C THR A 62 -18.09 -8.98 0.19
N SER A 63 -17.62 -8.66 -1.01
CA SER A 63 -17.35 -9.62 -2.08
C SER A 63 -15.97 -10.23 -1.93
N LYS A 64 -15.70 -11.36 -2.59
CA LYS A 64 -14.38 -12.02 -2.61
C LYS A 64 -13.23 -11.12 -3.11
N LYS A 65 -13.54 -10.07 -3.88
CA LYS A 65 -12.54 -9.08 -4.33
C LYS A 65 -12.13 -8.10 -3.23
N ASP A 66 -12.95 -7.95 -2.20
CA ASP A 66 -12.69 -7.05 -1.08
C ASP A 66 -11.77 -7.72 -0.04
N ASP A 67 -11.53 -9.04 -0.14
CA ASP A 67 -10.64 -9.77 0.78
C ASP A 67 -9.18 -9.29 0.68
N ASP A 68 -8.70 -9.01 -0.54
CA ASP A 68 -7.38 -8.41 -0.75
C ASP A 68 -7.29 -7.02 -0.08
N LEU A 69 -8.35 -6.21 -0.11
CA LEU A 69 -8.38 -4.89 0.54
C LEU A 69 -8.38 -4.99 2.06
N LYS A 70 -9.20 -5.89 2.60
CA LYS A 70 -9.23 -6.17 4.03
C LYS A 70 -7.86 -6.60 4.52
N LYS A 71 -7.18 -7.50 3.78
CA LYS A 71 -5.84 -7.94 4.12
C LYS A 71 -4.86 -6.77 4.22
N ILE A 72 -4.83 -5.88 3.23
CA ILE A 72 -3.93 -4.71 3.25
C ILE A 72 -4.25 -3.82 4.46
N ILE A 73 -5.53 -3.63 4.80
CA ILE A 73 -5.93 -2.84 5.97
C ILE A 73 -5.53 -3.54 7.28
N PHE A 74 -5.69 -4.86 7.40
CA PHE A 74 -5.21 -5.60 8.58
C PHE A 74 -3.69 -5.52 8.72
N ASN A 75 -2.95 -5.66 7.62
CA ASN A 75 -1.50 -5.46 7.64
C ASN A 75 -1.12 -4.06 8.13
N SER A 76 -1.88 -3.02 7.77
CA SER A 76 -1.66 -1.65 8.26
C SER A 76 -1.87 -1.53 9.77
N MET A 77 -2.87 -2.22 10.33
CA MET A 77 -3.05 -2.30 11.78
C MET A 77 -1.87 -2.98 12.46
N ASP A 78 -1.43 -4.13 11.94
CA ASP A 78 -0.32 -4.89 12.49
C ASP A 78 0.99 -4.08 12.40
N GLU A 79 1.20 -3.33 11.31
CA GLU A 79 2.32 -2.39 11.16
C GLU A 79 2.26 -1.27 12.20
N TYR A 80 1.09 -0.65 12.41
CA TYR A 80 0.91 0.38 13.44
C TYR A 80 1.19 -0.15 14.85
N GLU A 81 0.66 -1.33 15.20
CA GLU A 81 0.91 -1.95 16.51
C GLU A 81 2.40 -2.24 16.72
N LYS A 82 3.11 -2.69 15.68
CA LYS A 82 4.57 -2.87 15.73
C LYS A 82 5.29 -1.55 15.93
N GLU A 83 4.93 -0.51 15.17
CA GLU A 83 5.55 0.81 15.30
C GLU A 83 5.37 1.38 16.71
N CYS A 84 4.18 1.26 17.29
CA CYS A 84 3.92 1.67 18.68
C CYS A 84 4.66 0.82 19.73
N SER A 85 5.15 -0.36 19.38
CA SER A 85 5.92 -1.22 20.28
C SER A 85 7.43 -0.93 20.27
N LEU A 86 7.91 -0.12 19.33
CA LEU A 86 9.31 0.26 19.25
C LEU A 86 9.68 1.21 20.39
N THR A 87 10.90 1.09 20.91
CA THR A 87 11.48 2.12 21.78
C THR A 87 11.77 3.40 20.98
N ASP A 88 11.92 4.53 21.66
CA ASP A 88 12.29 5.80 21.02
C ASP A 88 13.58 5.68 20.19
N GLU A 89 14.59 4.96 20.70
CA GLU A 89 15.84 4.69 19.99
C GLU A 89 15.62 3.84 18.73
N GLN A 90 14.82 2.77 18.83
CA GLN A 90 14.50 1.93 17.66
C GLN A 90 13.73 2.72 16.62
N LEU A 91 12.78 3.58 17.03
CA LEU A 91 12.00 4.44 16.15
C LEU A 91 12.89 5.47 15.45
N GLU A 92 13.83 6.10 16.18
CA GLU A 92 14.80 7.03 15.61
C GLU A 92 15.67 6.36 14.54
N ILE A 93 16.25 5.19 14.85
CA ILE A 93 17.05 4.40 13.90
C ILE A 93 16.22 4.04 12.67
N THR A 94 15.01 3.52 12.88
CA THR A 94 14.09 3.11 11.81
C THR A 94 13.78 4.26 10.86
N THR A 95 13.40 5.42 11.43
CA THR A 95 13.05 6.61 10.65
C THR A 95 14.26 7.17 9.91
N GLY A 96 15.42 7.17 10.56
CA GLY A 96 16.71 7.53 9.97
C GLY A 96 17.07 6.64 8.77
N CYS A 97 16.98 5.31 8.93
CA CYS A 97 17.24 4.36 7.85
C CYS A 97 16.32 4.60 6.66
N ILE A 98 15.01 4.76 6.88
CA ILE A 98 14.04 5.03 5.80
C ILE A 98 14.37 6.32 5.04
N LYS A 99 14.78 7.38 5.77
CA LYS A 99 15.19 8.64 5.14
C LYS A 99 16.44 8.44 4.28
N MET A 100 17.48 7.83 4.83
CA MET A 100 18.74 7.58 4.11
C MET A 100 18.54 6.66 2.92
N ILE A 101 17.71 5.62 3.02
CA ILE A 101 17.35 4.73 1.89
C ILE A 101 16.78 5.55 0.73
N ARG A 102 15.90 6.51 1.01
CA ARG A 102 15.28 7.36 -0.04
C ARG A 102 16.31 8.24 -0.73
N GLU A 103 17.26 8.78 0.02
CA GLU A 103 18.36 9.60 -0.49
C GLU A 103 19.34 8.75 -1.31
N ALA A 104 19.79 7.61 -0.78
CA ALA A 104 20.68 6.67 -1.45
C ALA A 104 20.10 6.16 -2.77
N PHE A 105 18.77 5.93 -2.84
CA PHE A 105 18.10 5.61 -4.11
C PHE A 105 18.22 6.71 -5.17
N ALA A 106 18.29 7.99 -4.78
CA ALA A 106 18.44 9.10 -5.71
C ALA A 106 19.86 9.23 -6.27
N TYR A 107 20.84 8.71 -5.53
CA TYR A 107 22.26 8.66 -5.92
C TYR A 107 22.70 7.30 -6.45
N GLU A 108 21.77 6.35 -6.61
CA GLU A 108 22.03 4.98 -7.06
C GLU A 108 23.03 4.20 -6.17
N GLU A 109 23.10 4.54 -4.88
CA GLU A 109 23.98 3.90 -3.90
C GLU A 109 23.35 2.59 -3.36
N TYR A 110 23.22 1.58 -4.23
CA TYR A 110 22.45 0.38 -3.93
C TYR A 110 23.03 -0.51 -2.82
N GLU A 111 24.35 -0.50 -2.62
CA GLU A 111 25.00 -1.20 -1.49
C GLU A 111 24.58 -0.58 -0.15
N LEU A 112 24.62 0.76 -0.06
CA LEU A 112 24.12 1.47 1.12
C LEU A 112 22.62 1.23 1.35
N VAL A 113 21.81 1.19 0.28
CA VAL A 113 20.38 0.85 0.40
C VAL A 113 20.21 -0.53 1.02
N TYR A 114 20.98 -1.53 0.58
CA TYR A 114 20.92 -2.89 1.11
C TYR A 114 21.27 -2.92 2.61
N ASP A 115 22.40 -2.32 3.00
CA ASP A 115 22.85 -2.29 4.40
C ASP A 115 21.82 -1.61 5.31
N LEU A 116 21.23 -0.50 4.87
CA LEU A 116 20.17 0.20 5.61
C LEU A 116 18.87 -0.61 5.70
N CYS A 117 18.55 -1.41 4.67
CA CYS A 117 17.38 -2.29 4.71
C CYS A 117 17.57 -3.42 5.72
N GLU A 118 18.73 -4.08 5.70
CA GLU A 118 19.05 -5.16 6.63
C GLU A 118 19.08 -4.66 8.07
N TRP A 119 19.76 -3.54 8.32
CA TRP A 119 19.83 -2.95 9.65
C TRP A 119 18.47 -2.47 10.16
N GLY A 120 17.72 -1.73 9.33
CA GLY A 120 16.40 -1.24 9.69
C GLY A 120 15.41 -2.38 9.96
N TYR A 121 15.46 -3.45 9.16
CA TYR A 121 14.62 -4.62 9.38
C TYR A 121 15.02 -5.37 10.66
N TYR A 122 16.31 -5.56 10.91
CA TYR A 122 16.80 -6.18 12.14
C TYR A 122 16.28 -5.47 13.39
N VAL A 123 16.37 -4.14 13.42
CA VAL A 123 15.99 -3.30 14.57
C VAL A 123 14.48 -3.26 14.80
N SER A 124 13.69 -3.14 13.72
CA SER A 124 12.27 -2.78 13.81
C SER A 124 11.30 -3.90 13.45
N GLN A 125 11.77 -4.89 12.68
CA GLN A 125 10.94 -5.93 12.04
C GLN A 125 9.79 -5.37 11.17
N LEU A 126 9.87 -4.09 10.77
CA LEU A 126 8.84 -3.46 9.95
C LEU A 126 8.92 -3.93 8.49
N PRO A 127 7.79 -4.33 7.87
CA PRO A 127 7.78 -4.85 6.50
C PRO A 127 8.28 -3.86 5.43
N ILE A 128 8.24 -2.55 5.69
CA ILE A 128 8.67 -1.53 4.73
C ILE A 128 10.10 -1.73 4.20
N PHE A 129 10.99 -2.32 5.01
CA PHE A 129 12.35 -2.63 4.60
C PHE A 129 12.40 -3.74 3.54
N LEU A 130 11.51 -4.75 3.61
CA LEU A 130 11.37 -5.77 2.56
C LEU A 130 10.98 -5.16 1.22
N TYR A 131 10.12 -4.12 1.23
CA TYR A 131 9.77 -3.39 0.02
C TYR A 131 10.96 -2.64 -0.57
N TYR A 132 11.71 -1.92 0.26
CA TYR A 132 12.87 -1.15 -0.21
C TYR A 132 14.00 -2.05 -0.69
N GLU A 133 14.26 -3.15 -0.02
CA GLU A 133 15.23 -4.16 -0.43
C GLU A 133 14.81 -4.83 -1.75
N GLY A 134 13.53 -5.23 -1.86
CA GLY A 134 12.98 -5.76 -3.11
C GLY A 134 13.09 -4.78 -4.28
N LYS A 135 12.87 -3.48 -4.03
CA LYS A 135 13.10 -2.41 -5.01
C LYS A 135 14.59 -2.27 -5.36
N CYS A 136 15.50 -2.40 -4.38
CA CYS A 136 16.94 -2.36 -4.59
C CYS A 136 17.38 -3.46 -5.55
N PHE A 137 17.04 -4.73 -5.25
CA PHE A 137 17.37 -5.85 -6.12
C PHE A 137 16.72 -5.75 -7.50
N TYR A 138 15.52 -5.18 -7.59
CA TYR A 138 14.90 -4.91 -8.88
C TYR A 138 15.75 -3.93 -9.72
N LYS A 139 16.26 -2.84 -9.11
CA LYS A 139 17.12 -1.86 -9.77
C LYS A 139 18.47 -2.46 -10.18
N CYS A 140 19.01 -3.38 -9.40
CA CYS A 140 20.19 -4.18 -9.74
C CYS A 140 19.90 -5.32 -10.74
N GLN A 141 18.69 -5.40 -11.30
CA GLN A 141 18.23 -6.44 -12.24
C GLN A 141 18.26 -7.88 -11.70
N ASN A 142 18.36 -8.05 -10.38
CA ASN A 142 18.21 -9.34 -9.72
C ASN A 142 16.73 -9.65 -9.47
N TYR A 143 16.02 -9.99 -10.54
CA TYR A 143 14.57 -10.23 -10.50
C TYR A 143 14.13 -11.49 -9.77
N ALA A 144 15.07 -12.38 -9.41
CA ALA A 144 14.76 -13.55 -8.59
C ALA A 144 14.56 -13.13 -7.13
N VAL A 145 15.56 -12.45 -6.56
CA VAL A 145 15.52 -11.96 -5.17
C VAL A 145 14.47 -10.85 -5.01
N ALA A 146 14.36 -9.95 -5.98
CA ALA A 146 13.32 -8.91 -5.96
C ALA A 146 11.91 -9.52 -5.92
N GLU A 147 11.64 -10.60 -6.66
CA GLU A 147 10.34 -11.28 -6.63
C GLU A 147 10.04 -11.81 -5.23
N GLU A 148 10.98 -12.51 -4.61
CA GLU A 148 10.81 -13.13 -3.30
C GLU A 148 10.49 -12.08 -2.22
N LEU A 149 11.29 -11.02 -2.15
CA LEU A 149 11.12 -9.94 -1.17
C LEU A 149 9.80 -9.19 -1.36
N LEU A 150 9.44 -8.87 -2.62
CA LEU A 150 8.18 -8.18 -2.91
C LEU A 150 6.97 -9.07 -2.65
N LEU A 151 7.06 -10.38 -2.88
CA LEU A 151 6.01 -11.33 -2.50
C LEU A 151 5.85 -11.38 -0.97
N LYS A 152 6.95 -11.44 -0.22
CA LYS A 152 6.91 -11.40 1.24
C LYS A 152 6.31 -10.07 1.73
N TYR A 153 6.66 -8.96 1.09
CA TYR A 153 6.11 -7.66 1.42
C TYR A 153 4.60 -7.57 1.22
N VAL A 154 4.04 -8.02 0.09
CA VAL A 154 2.57 -7.96 -0.12
C VAL A 154 1.77 -8.91 0.78
N GLU A 155 2.45 -9.86 1.43
CA GLU A 155 1.84 -10.69 2.46
C GLU A 155 1.79 -9.98 3.82
N LEU A 156 2.82 -9.21 4.16
CA LEU A 156 3.00 -8.64 5.51
C LEU A 156 2.74 -7.14 5.63
N GLY A 157 2.93 -6.39 4.56
CA GLY A 157 2.93 -4.94 4.58
C GLY A 157 1.69 -4.30 3.98
N SER A 158 1.59 -2.98 4.11
CA SER A 158 0.41 -2.23 3.66
C SER A 158 0.73 -1.05 2.72
N GLU A 159 1.54 -0.09 3.17
CA GLU A 159 1.65 1.27 2.60
C GLU A 159 2.09 1.32 1.12
N LYS A 160 2.97 0.42 0.71
CA LYS A 160 3.57 0.33 -0.63
C LYS A 160 3.03 -0.84 -1.44
N THR A 161 1.93 -1.47 -1.01
CA THR A 161 1.43 -2.70 -1.64
C THR A 161 1.15 -2.54 -3.12
N SER A 162 0.57 -1.41 -3.54
CA SER A 162 0.34 -1.16 -4.97
C SER A 162 1.65 -1.05 -5.74
N LYS A 163 2.65 -0.34 -5.22
CA LYS A 163 3.99 -0.27 -5.83
C LYS A 163 4.67 -1.63 -5.90
N ALA A 164 4.54 -2.46 -4.87
CA ALA A 164 5.05 -3.82 -4.89
C ALA A 164 4.37 -4.67 -5.96
N TYR A 165 3.05 -4.58 -6.11
CA TYR A 165 2.34 -5.24 -7.21
C TYR A 165 2.74 -4.72 -8.59
N LEU A 166 3.08 -3.44 -8.74
CA LEU A 166 3.63 -2.88 -9.98
C LEU A 166 4.97 -3.56 -10.33
N TYR A 167 5.91 -3.64 -9.39
CA TYR A 167 7.18 -4.33 -9.60
C TYR A 167 6.99 -5.82 -9.92
N LEU A 168 6.14 -6.53 -9.17
CA LEU A 168 5.82 -7.93 -9.44
C LEU A 168 5.22 -8.12 -10.83
N THR A 169 4.29 -7.25 -11.24
CA THR A 169 3.71 -7.27 -12.59
C THR A 169 4.79 -7.17 -13.66
N ARG A 170 5.74 -6.24 -13.49
CA ARG A 170 6.84 -6.05 -14.44
C ARG A 170 7.83 -7.21 -14.43
N ILE A 171 8.17 -7.77 -13.27
CA ILE A 171 9.01 -8.97 -13.17
C ILE A 171 8.40 -10.13 -13.95
N TYR A 172 7.09 -10.39 -13.80
CA TYR A 172 6.44 -11.49 -14.51
C TYR A 172 6.24 -11.23 -16.00
N GLU A 173 6.12 -9.97 -16.41
CA GLU A 173 6.20 -9.60 -17.82
C GLU A 173 7.57 -9.95 -18.41
N LEU A 174 8.66 -9.53 -17.76
CA LEU A 174 10.04 -9.83 -18.19
C LEU A 174 10.34 -11.33 -18.22
N LYS A 175 9.76 -12.11 -17.30
CA LYS A 175 9.86 -13.58 -17.27
C LYS A 175 8.95 -14.29 -18.29
N GLY A 176 8.14 -13.56 -19.06
CA GLY A 176 7.18 -14.13 -20.02
C GLY A 176 6.01 -14.89 -19.36
N ASN A 177 5.78 -14.73 -18.06
CA ASN A 177 4.73 -15.43 -17.33
C ASN A 177 3.40 -14.66 -17.38
N LYS A 178 2.68 -14.83 -18.50
CA LYS A 178 1.41 -14.13 -18.77
C LYS A 178 0.36 -14.30 -17.68
N ASN A 179 0.26 -15.50 -17.07
CA ASN A 179 -0.74 -15.79 -16.03
C ASN A 179 -0.46 -14.99 -14.76
N LYS A 180 0.79 -14.99 -14.28
CA LYS A 180 1.17 -14.21 -13.11
C LYS A 180 1.13 -12.70 -13.39
N TYR A 181 1.55 -12.25 -14.57
CA TYR A 181 1.38 -10.87 -15.02
C TYR A 181 -0.08 -10.39 -14.86
N LEU A 182 -1.03 -11.12 -15.45
CA LEU A 182 -2.46 -10.76 -15.36
C LEU A 182 -2.99 -10.81 -13.92
N LYS A 183 -2.52 -11.76 -13.11
CA LYS A 183 -2.87 -11.86 -11.69
C LYS A 183 -2.43 -10.60 -10.93
N TYR A 184 -1.17 -10.20 -11.02
CA TYR A 184 -0.64 -9.08 -10.25
C TYR A 184 -1.10 -7.73 -10.78
N LYS A 185 -1.38 -7.62 -12.08
CA LYS A 185 -2.06 -6.45 -12.64
C LYS A 185 -3.43 -6.21 -11.99
N ARG A 186 -4.24 -7.26 -11.82
CA ARG A 186 -5.54 -7.15 -11.12
C ARG A 186 -5.37 -6.79 -9.65
N LYS A 187 -4.34 -7.34 -8.98
CA LYS A 187 -4.05 -7.02 -7.57
C LYS A 187 -3.59 -5.57 -7.38
N LEU A 188 -2.83 -5.03 -8.33
CA LEU A 188 -2.48 -3.60 -8.38
C LEU A 188 -3.73 -2.72 -8.42
N GLU A 189 -4.67 -3.01 -9.34
CA GLU A 189 -5.93 -2.26 -9.47
C GLU A 189 -6.74 -2.26 -8.17
N VAL A 190 -6.76 -3.38 -7.45
CA VAL A 190 -7.42 -3.50 -6.14
C VAL A 190 -6.67 -2.69 -5.08
N ALA A 191 -5.35 -2.86 -4.94
CA ALA A 191 -4.56 -2.19 -3.91
C ALA A 191 -4.62 -0.65 -4.01
N GLU A 192 -4.73 -0.09 -5.21
CA GLU A 192 -4.92 1.35 -5.43
C GLU A 192 -6.23 1.90 -4.83
N MET A 193 -7.25 1.05 -4.58
CA MET A 193 -8.48 1.49 -3.90
C MET A 193 -8.26 1.79 -2.41
N ALA A 194 -7.24 1.21 -1.80
CA ALA A 194 -6.86 1.49 -0.41
C ALA A 194 -5.86 2.65 -0.28
N SER A 195 -5.25 3.10 -1.38
CA SER A 195 -4.33 4.24 -1.38
C SER A 195 -5.08 5.56 -1.48
N PHE A 196 -5.00 6.39 -0.43
CA PHE A 196 -5.60 7.73 -0.43
C PHE A 196 -4.98 8.65 -1.49
N ASN A 197 -3.66 8.54 -1.67
CA ASN A 197 -2.92 9.15 -2.77
C ASN A 197 -2.73 8.12 -3.90
N SER A 198 -3.84 7.65 -4.47
CA SER A 198 -3.74 6.81 -5.66
C SER A 198 -3.05 7.62 -6.76
N PHE A 199 -1.98 7.08 -7.33
CA PHE A 199 -1.39 7.67 -8.53
C PHE A 199 -2.32 7.51 -9.75
N TYR A 200 -3.40 6.74 -9.58
CA TYR A 200 -4.39 6.41 -10.58
C TYR A 200 -5.82 6.53 -10.01
N PHE A 201 -6.46 7.68 -10.15
CA PHE A 201 -7.94 7.69 -10.18
C PHE A 201 -8.37 7.50 -11.64
N TYR A 202 -8.60 6.23 -11.98
CA TYR A 202 -9.35 5.80 -13.16
C TYR A 202 -10.85 6.09 -12.91
N ASP A 203 -11.45 6.93 -13.75
CA ASP A 203 -12.88 6.89 -13.99
C ASP A 203 -13.13 5.79 -15.05
N LEU A 204 -13.67 4.65 -14.63
CA LEU A 204 -13.93 3.50 -15.51
C LEU A 204 -15.00 3.78 -16.59
N SER A 205 -15.57 4.99 -16.62
CA SER A 205 -16.51 5.42 -17.65
C SER A 205 -15.85 5.87 -18.96
N ASP A 206 -14.53 6.13 -18.99
CA ASP A 206 -13.90 6.74 -20.18
C ASP A 206 -12.73 5.90 -20.76
N LYS A 207 -13.01 5.12 -21.80
CA LYS A 207 -12.15 4.01 -22.28
C LYS A 207 -10.92 4.43 -23.11
N ASN A 208 -10.76 5.70 -23.49
CA ASN A 208 -9.81 6.07 -24.55
C ASN A 208 -8.59 6.88 -24.09
N ILE A 209 -8.62 7.53 -22.93
CA ILE A 209 -7.53 8.42 -22.48
C ILE A 209 -6.46 7.65 -21.68
N ASP A 210 -6.82 6.48 -21.12
CA ASP A 210 -6.05 5.84 -20.06
C ASP A 210 -4.97 4.85 -20.52
N ARG A 211 -5.06 4.32 -21.74
CA ARG A 211 -4.04 3.40 -22.26
C ARG A 211 -2.69 4.08 -22.44
N GLN A 212 -2.66 5.38 -22.78
CA GLN A 212 -1.42 6.10 -23.05
C GLN A 212 -0.65 6.42 -21.77
N LYS A 213 -1.33 6.78 -20.67
CA LYS A 213 -0.70 7.00 -19.35
C LYS A 213 -0.27 5.68 -18.69
N TYR A 214 -1.09 4.63 -18.78
CA TYR A 214 -0.72 3.27 -18.39
C TYR A 214 0.50 2.76 -19.15
N TYR A 215 0.55 3.00 -20.47
CA TYR A 215 1.71 2.67 -21.31
C TYR A 215 2.94 3.46 -20.84
N LEU A 216 2.82 4.79 -20.66
CA LEU A 216 3.91 5.66 -20.22
C LEU A 216 4.46 5.31 -18.83
N GLN A 217 3.65 4.87 -17.87
CA GLN A 217 4.13 4.49 -16.52
C GLN A 217 4.70 3.06 -16.45
N LEU A 218 4.28 2.16 -17.34
CA LEU A 218 4.94 0.87 -17.51
C LEU A 218 6.20 0.95 -18.39
N THR A 219 6.29 1.95 -19.27
CA THR A 219 7.46 2.16 -20.14
C THR A 219 8.50 3.12 -19.55
N ASN A 220 8.13 4.04 -18.65
CA ASN A 220 9.04 5.06 -18.08
C ASN A 220 9.48 4.78 -16.64
N LEU A 221 9.66 3.51 -16.24
CA LEU A 221 10.32 3.16 -14.97
C LEU A 221 11.86 3.23 -15.01
N ASN A 222 12.40 3.72 -16.12
CA ASN A 222 13.75 4.28 -16.22
C ASN A 222 13.60 5.78 -16.44
N PHE A 223 13.76 6.56 -15.38
CA PHE A 223 14.69 7.69 -15.29
C PHE A 223 15.03 7.88 -13.82
#